data_AF-A0A6P6FM34-F1
#
_entry.id   AF-A0A6P6FM34-F1
#
_cell.length_a   1.000
_cell.length_b   1.000
_cell.length_c   1.000
_cell.angle_alpha   90.00
_cell.angle_beta   90.00
_cell.angle_gamma   90.00
#
_symmetry.space_group_name_H-M   'P 1'
#
loop_
_entity.id
_entity.type
_entity.pdbx_description
1 polymer ?
#
loop_
_entity_poly.entity_id
_entity_poly.type
_entity_poly.pdbx_seq_one_letter_code
_entity_poly.pdbx_strand_id
1 'polypeptide(L)'
;MRSLLGSRLPKFTKAQSITLKGSIDFLGMNYYTANYVQHTNSNPVNHSYFTDIQATITTHKDGVSIGGPTAVSLLFDYPRGIRELMLYIKNNYKNPPVYITENGFLRQIIAHCL
;
A
#
# COMPACT_ATOMS: atom_id res chain seq x y z
N MET A 1 -11.33 -3.67 7.63
CA MET A 1 -12.34 -3.22 6.63
C MET A 1 -13.78 -3.48 7.06
N ARG A 2 -14.28 -4.73 7.11
CA ARG A 2 -15.72 -4.97 7.42
C ARG A 2 -16.17 -4.39 8.77
N SER A 3 -15.37 -4.54 9.82
CA SER A 3 -15.64 -3.98 11.16
C SER A 3 -15.62 -2.45 11.18
N LEU A 4 -14.69 -1.83 10.45
CA LEU A 4 -14.48 -0.38 10.47
C LEU A 4 -15.47 0.39 9.58
N LEU A 5 -15.83 -0.18 8.43
CA LEU A 5 -16.68 0.48 7.43
C LEU A 5 -18.17 0.19 7.60
N GLY A 6 -18.52 -0.94 8.23
CA GLY A 6 -19.92 -1.31 8.47
C GLY A 6 -20.77 -1.30 7.20
N SER A 7 -21.87 -0.54 7.23
CA SER A 7 -22.82 -0.40 6.10
C SER A 7 -22.26 0.36 4.89
N ARG A 8 -21.19 1.15 5.06
CA ARG A 8 -20.54 1.87 3.94
C ARG A 8 -19.78 0.95 2.99
N LEU A 9 -19.46 -0.28 3.44
CA LEU A 9 -18.85 -1.30 2.59
C LEU A 9 -19.94 -2.22 2.02
N PRO A 10 -20.16 -2.19 0.68
CA PRO A 10 -21.12 -3.09 0.05
C PRO A 10 -20.81 -4.56 0.34
N LYS A 11 -21.87 -5.36 0.48
CA LYS A 11 -21.75 -6.80 0.69
C LYS A 11 -21.92 -7.51 -0.65
N PHE A 12 -20.95 -8.34 -0.99
CA PHE A 12 -21.14 -9.29 -2.08
C PHE A 12 -22.24 -10.29 -1.72
N THR A 13 -23.11 -10.57 -2.69
CA THR A 13 -23.98 -11.74 -2.63
C THR A 13 -23.16 -13.03 -2.70
N LYS A 14 -23.78 -14.17 -2.41
CA LYS A 14 -23.13 -15.47 -2.52
C LYS A 14 -22.66 -15.74 -3.96
N ALA A 15 -23.49 -15.42 -4.96
CA ALA A 15 -23.17 -15.60 -6.38
C ALA A 15 -21.98 -14.73 -6.82
N GLN A 16 -21.96 -13.45 -6.42
CA GLN A 16 -20.82 -12.56 -6.68
C GLN A 16 -19.54 -13.07 -6.01
N SER A 17 -19.64 -13.54 -4.77
CA SER A 17 -18.49 -14.07 -4.03
C SER A 17 -17.91 -15.34 -4.68
N ILE A 18 -18.76 -16.19 -5.26
CA ILE A 18 -18.31 -17.37 -6.02
C ILE A 18 -17.61 -16.93 -7.30
N THR A 19 -18.20 -15.97 -8.02
CA THR A 19 -17.66 -15.47 -9.30
C THR A 19 -16.29 -14.81 -9.13
N LEU A 20 -16.07 -14.06 -8.05
CA LEU A 20 -14.81 -13.33 -7.80
C LEU A 20 -13.69 -14.20 -7.22
N LYS A 21 -14.00 -15.27 -6.51
CA LYS A 21 -12.98 -16.09 -5.85
C LYS A 21 -12.24 -16.92 -6.90
N GLY A 22 -10.94 -16.67 -7.04
CA GLY A 22 -10.10 -17.37 -8.00
C GLY A 22 -10.28 -16.89 -9.44
N SER A 23 -10.84 -15.69 -9.65
CA SER A 23 -11.10 -15.13 -10.98
C SER A 23 -9.90 -14.43 -11.61
N ILE A 24 -8.68 -14.69 -11.13
CA ILE A 24 -7.45 -14.08 -11.67
C ILE A 24 -6.49 -15.18 -12.10
N ASP A 25 -5.90 -15.01 -13.28
CA ASP A 25 -4.84 -15.90 -13.79
C ASP A 25 -3.46 -15.46 -13.27
N PHE A 26 -3.30 -14.16 -13.00
CA PHE A 26 -2.11 -13.54 -12.44
C PHE A 26 -2.46 -12.27 -11.66
N LEU A 27 -1.51 -11.80 -10.86
CA LEU A 27 -1.59 -10.54 -10.12
C LEU A 27 -0.64 -9.51 -10.75
N GLY A 28 -1.18 -8.41 -11.27
CA GLY A 28 -0.39 -7.22 -11.62
C GLY A 28 -0.14 -6.37 -10.37
N MET A 29 1.10 -5.91 -10.19
CA MET A 29 1.49 -5.10 -9.03
C MET A 29 2.24 -3.84 -9.45
N ASN A 30 1.77 -2.70 -8.94
CA ASN A 30 2.46 -1.42 -9.01
C ASN A 30 3.15 -1.15 -7.67
N TYR A 31 4.47 -1.12 -7.65
CA TYR A 31 5.25 -0.87 -6.44
C TYR A 31 6.17 0.34 -6.60
N TYR A 32 6.04 1.31 -5.68
CA TYR A 32 6.80 2.56 -5.73
C TYR A 32 7.51 2.89 -4.40
N THR A 33 6.91 2.57 -3.26
CA THR A 33 7.44 2.93 -1.94
C THR A 33 6.85 2.02 -0.87
N ALA A 34 7.38 2.10 0.35
CA ALA A 34 6.73 1.64 1.56
C ALA A 34 6.48 2.83 2.50
N ASN A 35 5.71 2.61 3.56
CA ASN A 35 5.48 3.60 4.63
C ASN A 35 5.59 2.93 6.00
N TYR A 36 5.95 3.72 7.00
CA TYR A 36 5.70 3.36 8.39
C TYR A 36 4.21 3.57 8.70
N VAL A 37 3.69 2.74 9.61
CA VAL A 37 2.30 2.77 10.03
C VAL A 37 2.27 2.73 11.55
N GLN A 38 1.49 3.64 12.15
CA GLN A 38 1.23 3.68 13.58
C GLN A 38 -0.28 3.67 13.83
N HIS A 39 -0.72 2.84 14.76
CA HIS A 39 -2.13 2.82 15.17
C HIS A 39 -2.58 4.17 15.73
N THR A 40 -3.78 4.62 15.36
CA THR A 40 -4.43 5.80 15.93
C THR A 40 -5.93 5.59 16.06
N ASN A 41 -6.54 6.16 17.09
CA ASN A 41 -7.98 6.15 17.24
C ASN A 41 -8.58 7.25 16.35
N SER A 42 -9.45 6.90 15.41
CA SER A 42 -10.14 7.89 14.58
C SER A 42 -11.38 8.44 15.29
N ASN A 43 -11.58 9.76 15.28
CA ASN A 43 -12.86 10.34 15.66
C ASN A 43 -13.95 9.96 14.64
N PRO A 44 -15.10 9.41 15.05
CA PRO A 44 -16.12 8.85 14.15
C PRO A 44 -16.91 9.90 13.36
N VAL A 45 -16.60 11.19 13.51
CA VAL A 45 -17.42 12.29 12.98
C VAL A 45 -17.12 12.57 11.50
N ASN A 46 -15.88 12.40 11.05
CA ASN A 46 -15.45 12.71 9.67
C ASN A 46 -14.89 11.48 8.97
N HIS A 47 -15.76 10.73 8.28
CA HIS A 47 -15.35 9.57 7.49
C HIS A 47 -14.59 9.98 6.23
N SER A 48 -13.45 9.34 6.00
CA SER A 48 -12.60 9.49 4.82
C SER A 48 -11.73 8.25 4.69
N TYR A 49 -11.11 8.07 3.53
CA TYR A 49 -10.11 7.01 3.33
C TYR A 49 -9.03 7.00 4.44
N PHE A 50 -8.57 8.18 4.86
CA PHE A 50 -7.50 8.31 5.86
C PHE A 50 -7.98 8.12 7.30
N THR A 51 -9.24 8.42 7.62
CA THR A 51 -9.78 8.19 8.96
C THR A 51 -10.28 6.75 9.14
N ASP A 52 -10.71 6.09 8.07
CA ASP A 52 -11.23 4.72 8.10
C ASP A 52 -10.18 3.65 8.39
N ILE A 53 -8.91 3.92 8.08
CA ILE A 53 -7.80 2.98 8.31
C ILE A 53 -7.36 2.89 9.78
N GLN A 54 -7.75 3.86 10.63
CA GLN A 54 -7.34 3.95 12.03
C GLN A 54 -5.83 3.84 12.23
N ALA A 55 -5.08 4.45 11.30
CA ALA A 55 -3.63 4.47 11.35
C ALA A 55 -3.09 5.77 10.77
N THR A 56 -2.01 6.27 11.37
CA THR A 56 -1.17 7.31 10.80
C THR A 56 -0.15 6.65 9.88
N ILE A 57 -0.08 7.12 8.64
CA ILE A 57 0.89 6.68 7.63
C ILE A 57 1.94 7.77 7.49
N THR A 58 3.22 7.41 7.57
CA THR A 58 4.34 8.36 7.47
C THR A 58 5.52 7.73 6.75
N THR A 59 6.30 8.55 6.07
CA THR A 59 7.56 8.17 5.44
C THR A 59 8.74 8.26 6.40
N HIS A 60 8.53 8.80 7.61
CA HIS A 60 9.58 9.02 8.61
C HIS A 60 9.23 8.39 9.95
N LYS A 61 10.23 7.83 10.62
CA LYS A 61 10.14 7.34 12.00
C LYS A 61 11.36 7.84 12.77
N ASP A 62 11.13 8.49 13.91
CA ASP A 62 12.19 9.02 14.78
C ASP A 62 13.19 9.94 14.03
N GLY A 63 12.68 10.74 13.09
CA GLY A 63 13.47 11.64 12.24
C GLY A 63 14.15 10.98 11.04
N VAL A 64 14.05 9.66 10.87
CA VAL A 64 14.70 8.90 9.79
C VAL A 64 13.68 8.53 8.71
N SER A 65 13.97 8.85 7.45
CA SER A 65 13.15 8.41 6.31
C SER A 65 13.19 6.89 6.15
N ILE A 66 12.12 6.31 5.62
CA ILE A 66 12.04 4.86 5.35
C ILE A 66 13.07 4.40 4.32
N GLY A 67 13.41 5.27 3.36
CA GLY A 67 14.32 5.00 2.27
C GLY A 67 14.97 6.27 1.73
N GLY A 68 15.58 6.16 0.54
CA GLY A 68 16.17 7.30 -0.16
C GLY A 68 15.09 8.27 -0.68
N PRO A 69 15.24 9.59 -0.52
CA PRO A 69 14.27 10.53 -1.06
C PRO A 69 14.28 10.52 -2.60
N THR A 70 13.12 10.77 -3.19
CA THR A 70 12.95 10.92 -4.64
C THR A 70 12.51 12.35 -4.94
N ALA A 71 12.38 12.72 -6.22
CA ALA A 71 11.82 14.03 -6.59
C ALA A 71 10.33 14.18 -6.22
N VAL A 72 9.66 13.10 -5.79
CA VAL A 72 8.27 13.12 -5.31
C VAL A 72 8.27 12.89 -3.81
N SER A 73 7.79 13.86 -3.05
CA SER A 73 7.82 13.85 -1.56
C SER A 73 7.09 12.67 -0.92
N LEU A 74 6.20 12.00 -1.65
CA LEU A 74 5.44 10.84 -1.18
C LEU A 74 6.12 9.50 -1.52
N LEU A 75 7.15 9.48 -2.36
CA LEU A 75 7.81 8.26 -2.82
C LEU A 75 9.25 8.21 -2.32
N PHE A 76 9.60 7.13 -1.63
CA PHE A 76 10.95 6.86 -1.14
C PHE A 76 11.46 5.56 -1.74
N ASP A 77 12.72 5.54 -2.15
CA ASP A 77 13.39 4.35 -2.66
C ASP A 77 13.63 3.36 -1.52
N TYR A 78 12.80 2.32 -1.47
CA TYR A 78 12.84 1.27 -0.45
C TYR A 78 12.66 -0.12 -1.06
N PRO A 79 13.68 -0.65 -1.77
CA PRO A 79 13.57 -1.91 -2.52
C PRO A 79 13.33 -3.13 -1.61
N ARG A 80 13.67 -3.04 -0.32
CA ARG A 80 13.38 -4.12 0.63
C ARG A 80 11.87 -4.39 0.77
N GLY A 81 11.04 -3.35 0.65
CA GLY A 81 9.59 -3.48 0.81
C GLY A 81 8.93 -4.36 -0.27
N ILE A 82 9.39 -4.30 -1.52
CA ILE A 82 8.82 -5.16 -2.57
C ILE A 82 9.08 -6.64 -2.28
N ARG A 83 10.27 -6.98 -1.76
CA ARG A 83 10.62 -8.34 -1.37
C ARG A 83 9.73 -8.85 -0.23
N GLU A 84 9.52 -8.02 0.78
CA GLU A 84 8.66 -8.36 1.93
C GLU A 84 7.20 -8.55 1.50
N LEU A 85 6.71 -7.70 0.59
CA LEU A 85 5.38 -7.83 0.00
C LEU A 85 5.24 -9.11 -0.83
N MET A 86 6.26 -9.50 -1.61
CA MET A 86 6.26 -10.76 -2.37
C MET A 86 6.22 -11.98 -1.44
N LEU A 87 7.00 -11.97 -0.36
CA LEU A 87 6.94 -13.03 0.64
C LEU A 87 5.57 -13.11 1.32
N TYR A 88 4.96 -11.96 1.61
CA TYR A 88 3.62 -11.91 2.18
C TYR A 88 2.58 -12.50 1.22
N ILE A 89 2.61 -12.13 -0.07
CA ILE A 89 1.72 -12.69 -1.09
C ILE A 89 1.90 -14.19 -1.23
N LYS A 90 3.15 -14.65 -1.31
CA LYS A 90 3.49 -16.07 -1.37
C LYS A 90 2.85 -16.85 -0.22
N ASN A 91 3.01 -16.35 1.00
CA ASN A 91 2.60 -17.06 2.21
C ASN A 91 1.09 -16.97 2.50
N ASN A 92 0.41 -15.91 2.05
CA ASN A 92 -0.97 -15.63 2.45
C ASN A 92 -1.99 -15.74 1.31
N TYR A 93 -1.56 -15.75 0.05
CA TYR A 93 -2.45 -15.67 -1.12
C TYR A 93 -2.25 -16.79 -2.13
N LYS A 94 -1.75 -17.96 -1.69
CA LYS A 94 -1.50 -19.14 -2.55
C LYS A 94 -0.46 -18.91 -3.64
N ASN A 95 0.39 -17.89 -3.50
CA ASN A 95 1.52 -17.62 -4.39
C ASN A 95 1.14 -17.63 -5.89
N PRO A 96 0.20 -16.76 -6.35
CA PRO A 96 -0.16 -16.69 -7.76
C PRO A 96 1.02 -16.18 -8.60
N PRO A 97 1.02 -16.34 -9.93
CA PRO A 97 1.93 -15.60 -10.80
C PRO A 97 1.79 -14.10 -10.54
N VAL A 98 2.91 -13.42 -10.29
CA VAL A 98 2.94 -11.97 -10.05
C VAL A 98 3.79 -11.29 -11.11
N TYR A 99 3.28 -10.22 -11.68
CA TYR A 99 4.01 -9.34 -12.59
C TYR A 99 4.14 -7.96 -11.95
N ILE A 100 5.35 -7.42 -11.89
CA ILE A 100 5.55 -6.02 -11.54
C ILE A 100 5.18 -5.20 -12.77
N THR A 101 3.99 -4.61 -12.76
CA THR A 101 3.43 -3.84 -13.87
C THR A 101 3.92 -2.40 -13.87
N GLU A 102 4.28 -1.86 -12.70
CA GLU A 102 4.95 -0.57 -12.57
C GLU A 102 5.97 -0.59 -11.43
N ASN A 103 7.16 -0.05 -11.71
CA ASN A 103 8.18 0.26 -10.72
C ASN A 103 9.12 1.34 -11.27
N GLY A 104 9.36 2.38 -10.47
CA GLY A 104 10.28 3.45 -10.83
C GLY A 104 10.31 4.53 -9.76
N PHE A 105 11.26 5.44 -9.89
CA PHE A 105 11.31 6.66 -9.08
C PHE A 105 11.86 7.81 -9.90
N LEU A 106 11.48 9.03 -9.51
CA LEU A 106 12.06 10.24 -10.10
C LEU A 106 13.33 10.60 -9.33
N ARG A 107 14.46 10.67 -10.05
CA ARG A 107 15.73 11.07 -9.44
C ARG A 107 15.62 12.53 -8.99
N GLN A 108 15.98 12.80 -7.74
CA GLN A 108 16.11 14.17 -7.27
C GLN A 108 17.35 14.79 -7.94
N ILE A 109 17.13 15.74 -8.86
CA ILE A 109 18.21 16.50 -9.48
C ILE A 109 18.57 17.64 -8.53
N ILE A 110 19.67 17.50 -7.80
CA ILE A 110 20.31 18.65 -7.17
C ILE A 110 21.07 19.35 -8.29
N ALA A 111 20.54 20.47 -8.78
CA ALA A 111 21.34 21.37 -9.59
C ALA A 111 22.45 21.92 -8.69
N HIS A 112 23.65 21.37 -8.79
CA HIS A 112 24.84 22.09 -8.38
C HIS A 112 25.01 23.22 -9.39
N CYS A 113 24.50 24.41 -9.04
CA CYS A 113 24.98 25.64 -9.66
C CYS A 113 26.47 25.72 -9.36
N LEU A 114 27.29 25.46 -10.39
CA LEU A 114 28.68 25.90 -10.46
C LEU A 114 28.72 27.40 -10.73
#